data_AF-B4H966-F1
#
_entry.id   AF-B4H966-F1
#
_cell.length_a   1.000
_cell.length_b   1.000
_cell.length_c   1.000
_cell.angle_alpha   90.00
_cell.angle_beta   90.00
_cell.angle_gamma   90.00
#
_symmetry.space_group_name_H-M   'P 1'
#
loop_
_entity.id
_entity.type
_entity.pdbx_description
1 polymer ?
#
loop_
_entity_poly.entity_id
_entity_poly.type
_entity_poly.pdbx_seq_one_letter_code
_entity_poly.pdbx_strand_id
1 'polypeptide(L)'
;MNDMNVVLNGPVRTMNRTRTEKQQETEIAWTTELESGTLYIAHSNWLDFKSFGYKKPIYLSMVRDPIDRVVHDYYKRHSRTKRQIYRRMFPGQPLGHGLCGGLQEAVTILCGNHLNCLPFNSPHAVQEAKSRVEKEYSVVGTWEEKNITLTVLEKYVPRFFNHARFLYKLHSNSIRNRNRNNRKPRVDPDVREMVRRNFTNEYEFYYFCKQRLFIRTKRFLHSQMSSLNVRDLNNTRLAQMELVFFNRVPKVGSQTFMELLRRLSERNNFQFHRDAVQKVETIRLAEDQQQEMAEVISELPEPSVFIKHVCFTNFTKFNLPKPIYLNVVRDPVERVISWFYYVRAPWYFVERKAAFPDLPLPHPAWLKKDFETCVLSGDQECTYTQGVTVEGIGDHRRQSLFFCGHDYECTPFNTVGALEKAKFAVEQQYAVVGVLEDLNTTLSVLEKYVPRFFEGVRDIYATSAEYLTKINKNNFKPPVSESVKDIVRRNFTNEIEFYQFCRQRLHKQYLAAHLPQRIITDSAHQPGLGGN
;
A
#
# COMPACT_ATOMS: atom_id res chain seq x y z
N MET A 1 3.70 -15.86 11.64
CA MET A 1 3.79 -14.39 11.80
C MET A 1 2.98 -13.91 12.98
N ASN A 2 1.71 -14.32 13.13
CA ASN A 2 0.96 -14.11 14.36
C ASN A 2 0.79 -15.50 15.02
N ASP A 3 1.40 -15.69 16.18
CA ASP A 3 1.32 -16.93 16.95
C ASP A 3 -0.05 -17.01 17.64
N MET A 4 -0.99 -17.73 17.02
CA MET A 4 -2.37 -17.83 17.49
C MET A 4 -2.94 -19.23 17.26
N ASN A 5 -3.73 -19.68 18.22
CA ASN A 5 -4.53 -20.90 18.09
C ASN A 5 -5.90 -20.56 17.50
N VAL A 6 -6.40 -21.36 16.55
CA VAL A 6 -7.73 -21.16 15.97
C VAL A 6 -8.62 -22.34 16.30
N VAL A 7 -9.73 -22.06 16.99
CA VAL A 7 -10.69 -23.08 17.43
C VAL A 7 -12.01 -22.88 16.70
N LEU A 8 -12.53 -23.93 16.07
CA LEU A 8 -13.72 -23.87 15.20
C LEU A 8 -14.94 -24.60 15.76
N ASN A 9 -14.77 -25.42 16.80
CA ASN A 9 -15.83 -26.27 17.35
C ASN A 9 -15.96 -26.01 18.85
N GLY A 10 -17.14 -25.57 19.28
CA GLY A 10 -17.48 -25.42 20.69
C GLY A 10 -18.16 -26.67 21.29
N PRO A 11 -18.36 -26.68 22.62
CA PRO A 11 -19.00 -27.77 23.34
C PRO A 11 -20.51 -27.86 23.05
N VAL A 12 -21.17 -26.75 22.67
CA VAL A 12 -22.62 -26.74 22.42
C VAL A 12 -22.94 -26.88 20.94
N ARG A 13 -23.61 -27.99 20.59
CA ARG A 13 -24.19 -28.22 19.26
C ARG A 13 -25.71 -28.17 19.34
N THR A 14 -26.29 -27.02 19.00
CA THR A 14 -27.76 -26.86 18.93
C THR A 14 -28.19 -26.51 17.51
N MET A 15 -29.34 -27.05 17.10
CA MET A 15 -30.02 -26.65 15.85
C MET A 15 -31.04 -25.53 16.09
N ASN A 16 -31.26 -25.13 17.36
CA ASN A 16 -32.16 -24.04 17.71
C ASN A 16 -31.51 -22.68 17.42
N ARG A 17 -32.34 -21.69 17.09
CA ARG A 17 -31.89 -20.31 16.84
C ARG A 17 -31.37 -19.60 18.10
N THR A 18 -31.74 -20.05 19.29
CA THR A 18 -31.27 -19.52 20.58
C THR A 18 -30.77 -20.64 21.48
N ARG A 19 -29.84 -20.30 22.37
CA ARG A 19 -29.32 -21.19 23.41
C ARG A 19 -30.10 -21.00 24.72
N THR A 20 -30.33 -22.10 25.45
CA THR A 20 -30.81 -22.03 26.83
C THR A 20 -29.74 -21.45 27.74
N GLU A 21 -30.12 -20.99 28.94
CA GLU A 21 -29.18 -20.42 29.92
C GLU A 21 -28.03 -21.39 30.25
N LYS A 22 -28.35 -22.66 30.54
CA LYS A 22 -27.35 -23.72 30.76
C LYS A 22 -26.41 -23.92 29.56
N GLN A 23 -26.93 -23.82 28.34
CA GLN A 23 -26.10 -23.91 27.13
C GLN A 23 -25.20 -22.69 26.97
N GLN A 24 -25.68 -21.49 27.31
CA GLN A 24 -24.86 -20.27 27.30
C GLN A 24 -23.72 -20.38 28.32
N GLU A 25 -24.04 -20.77 29.55
CA GLU A 25 -23.06 -20.96 30.62
C GLU A 25 -21.99 -22.01 30.24
N THR A 26 -22.41 -23.15 29.69
CA THR A 26 -21.48 -24.20 29.23
C THR A 26 -20.49 -23.67 28.19
N GLU A 27 -20.96 -22.90 27.20
CA GLU A 27 -20.07 -22.34 26.17
C GLU A 27 -19.18 -21.22 26.73
N ILE A 28 -19.70 -20.39 27.64
CA ILE A 28 -18.95 -19.30 28.29
C ILE A 28 -17.82 -19.85 29.16
N ALA A 29 -18.11 -20.83 30.01
CA ALA A 29 -17.14 -21.48 30.89
C ALA A 29 -16.00 -22.09 30.06
N TRP A 30 -16.36 -22.90 29.05
CA TRP A 30 -15.40 -23.51 28.15
C TRP A 30 -14.58 -22.49 27.36
N THR A 31 -15.20 -21.40 26.89
CA THR A 31 -14.46 -20.34 26.18
C THR A 31 -13.44 -19.66 27.08
N THR A 32 -13.70 -19.58 28.39
CA THR A 32 -12.81 -18.97 29.37
C THR A 32 -11.61 -19.87 29.72
N GLU A 33 -11.74 -21.18 29.52
CA GLU A 33 -10.65 -22.15 29.70
C GLU A 33 -9.66 -22.19 28.52
N LEU A 34 -9.98 -21.55 27.39
CA LEU A 34 -9.09 -21.50 26.23
C LEU A 34 -7.83 -20.68 26.52
N GLU A 35 -6.71 -21.14 25.95
CA GLU A 35 -5.41 -20.47 26.10
C GLU A 35 -5.45 -19.01 25.60
N SER A 36 -4.72 -18.13 26.30
CA SER A 36 -4.60 -16.71 25.93
C SER A 36 -3.96 -16.53 24.55
N GLY A 37 -4.64 -15.85 23.64
CA GLY A 37 -4.22 -15.74 22.24
C GLY A 37 -4.94 -16.71 21.30
N THR A 38 -5.95 -17.42 21.79
CA THR A 38 -6.84 -18.23 20.96
C THR A 38 -7.91 -17.38 20.26
N LEU A 39 -8.07 -17.57 18.96
CA LEU A 39 -9.19 -17.09 18.17
C LEU A 39 -10.26 -18.18 18.07
N TYR A 40 -11.33 -18.03 18.84
CA TYR A 40 -12.49 -18.91 18.78
C TYR A 40 -13.51 -18.40 17.74
N ILE A 41 -13.82 -19.21 16.74
CA ILE A 41 -14.79 -18.90 15.69
C ILE A 41 -16.02 -19.77 15.89
N ALA A 42 -17.13 -19.13 16.24
CA ALA A 42 -18.40 -19.79 16.50
C ALA A 42 -19.53 -19.22 15.62
N HIS A 43 -20.43 -20.10 15.19
CA HIS A 43 -21.74 -19.72 14.69
C HIS A 43 -22.71 -19.67 15.87
N SER A 44 -22.58 -18.64 16.70
CA SER A 44 -23.37 -18.44 17.92
C SER A 44 -23.94 -17.03 18.00
N ASN A 45 -25.09 -16.88 18.67
CA ASN A 45 -25.56 -15.56 19.09
C ASN A 45 -24.59 -14.99 20.14
N TRP A 46 -24.61 -13.67 20.32
CA TRP A 46 -23.87 -13.01 21.39
C TRP A 46 -24.16 -13.65 22.76
N LEU A 47 -23.10 -13.82 23.55
CA LEU A 47 -23.11 -14.40 24.89
C LEU A 47 -22.70 -13.33 25.90
N ASP A 48 -23.40 -13.20 27.02
CA ASP A 48 -23.09 -12.20 28.03
C ASP A 48 -22.10 -12.74 29.07
N PHE A 49 -20.81 -12.72 28.81
CA PHE A 49 -19.83 -13.27 29.77
C PHE A 49 -19.93 -12.62 31.15
N LYS A 50 -20.26 -11.32 31.21
CA LYS A 50 -20.28 -10.57 32.46
C LYS A 50 -21.46 -10.97 33.35
N SER A 51 -22.64 -11.18 32.78
CA SER A 51 -23.81 -11.59 33.56
C SER A 51 -23.62 -12.97 34.21
N PHE A 52 -22.81 -13.84 33.60
CA PHE A 52 -22.44 -15.15 34.15
C PHE A 52 -21.18 -15.11 35.06
N GLY A 53 -20.64 -13.93 35.37
CA GLY A 53 -19.47 -13.78 36.26
C GLY A 53 -18.10 -14.04 35.61
N TYR A 54 -18.04 -14.14 34.27
CA TYR A 54 -16.81 -14.39 33.53
C TYR A 54 -16.22 -13.11 32.90
N LYS A 55 -14.91 -13.12 32.67
CA LYS A 55 -14.22 -12.04 31.96
C LYS A 55 -14.60 -12.07 30.48
N LYS A 56 -15.07 -10.93 29.94
CA LYS A 56 -15.45 -10.87 28.52
C LYS A 56 -14.24 -10.98 27.57
N PRO A 57 -14.37 -11.70 26.44
CA PRO A 57 -13.35 -11.75 25.40
C PRO A 57 -13.41 -10.53 24.47
N ILE A 58 -12.46 -10.45 23.52
CA ILE A 58 -12.52 -9.48 22.42
C ILE A 58 -13.55 -9.99 21.39
N TYR A 59 -14.71 -9.35 21.32
CA TYR A 59 -15.71 -9.68 20.32
C TYR A 59 -15.37 -9.11 18.95
N LEU A 60 -15.39 -9.99 17.94
CA LEU A 60 -15.29 -9.65 16.53
C LEU A 60 -16.48 -10.25 15.80
N SER A 61 -16.98 -9.53 14.79
CA SER A 61 -18.02 -10.06 13.90
C SER A 61 -17.82 -9.56 12.48
N MET A 62 -18.48 -10.21 11.54
CA MET A 62 -18.47 -9.87 10.13
C MET A 62 -19.90 -9.86 9.62
N VAL A 63 -20.34 -8.72 9.08
CA VAL A 63 -21.62 -8.59 8.39
C VAL A 63 -21.42 -8.65 6.87
N ARG A 64 -22.50 -9.00 6.18
CA ARG A 64 -22.56 -9.10 4.71
C ARG A 64 -23.88 -8.49 4.26
N ASP A 65 -23.95 -8.04 3.01
CA ASP A 65 -25.22 -7.63 2.40
C ASP A 65 -26.31 -8.70 2.65
N PRO A 66 -27.46 -8.33 3.24
CA PRO A 66 -28.52 -9.27 3.64
C PRO A 66 -29.00 -10.17 2.49
N ILE A 67 -29.19 -9.59 1.30
CA ILE A 67 -29.66 -10.34 0.13
C ILE A 67 -28.57 -11.26 -0.39
N ASP A 68 -27.33 -10.80 -0.52
CA ASP A 68 -26.23 -11.65 -0.96
C ASP A 68 -25.99 -12.83 -0.03
N ARG A 69 -26.19 -12.64 1.28
CA ARG A 69 -26.20 -13.72 2.27
C ARG A 69 -27.33 -14.72 2.01
N VAL A 70 -28.57 -14.24 1.86
CA VAL A 70 -29.75 -15.10 1.61
C VAL A 70 -29.57 -15.89 0.32
N VAL A 71 -29.19 -15.21 -0.76
CA VAL A 71 -28.96 -15.83 -2.06
C VAL A 71 -27.82 -16.85 -1.97
N HIS A 72 -26.72 -16.53 -1.28
CA HIS A 72 -25.62 -17.48 -1.09
C HIS A 72 -26.07 -18.75 -0.35
N ASP A 73 -26.81 -18.59 0.75
CA ASP A 73 -27.32 -19.72 1.53
C ASP A 73 -28.34 -20.56 0.74
N TYR A 74 -29.27 -19.90 0.03
CA TYR A 74 -30.23 -20.57 -0.86
C TYR A 74 -29.52 -21.51 -1.85
N TYR A 75 -28.55 -21.02 -2.63
CA TYR A 75 -27.85 -21.85 -3.59
C TYR A 75 -26.92 -22.88 -2.94
N LYS A 76 -26.36 -22.59 -1.76
CA LYS A 76 -25.56 -23.56 -1.00
C LYS A 76 -26.40 -24.77 -0.59
N ARG A 77 -27.63 -24.56 -0.11
CA ARG A 77 -28.57 -25.62 0.29
C ARG A 77 -29.07 -26.44 -0.90
N HIS A 78 -29.27 -25.81 -2.05
CA HIS A 78 -29.82 -26.45 -3.25
C HIS A 78 -28.75 -27.07 -4.16
N SER A 79 -27.48 -27.14 -3.72
CA SER A 79 -26.39 -27.76 -4.48
C SER A 79 -26.56 -29.28 -4.63
N ARG A 80 -26.18 -29.81 -5.81
CA ARG A 80 -26.31 -31.26 -6.13
C ARG A 80 -25.61 -32.18 -5.11
N THR A 81 -24.44 -31.76 -4.63
CA THR A 81 -23.66 -32.52 -3.64
C THR A 81 -24.39 -32.66 -2.31
N LYS A 82 -24.99 -31.58 -1.78
CA LYS A 82 -25.78 -31.66 -0.54
C LYS A 82 -27.07 -32.47 -0.73
N ARG A 83 -27.72 -32.37 -1.88
CA ARG A 83 -28.88 -33.21 -2.22
C ARG A 83 -28.51 -34.70 -2.27
N GLN A 84 -27.34 -35.06 -2.83
CA GLN A 84 -26.85 -36.44 -2.83
C GLN A 84 -26.53 -36.96 -1.42
N ILE A 85 -25.87 -36.14 -0.59
CA ILE A 85 -25.59 -36.49 0.81
C ILE A 85 -26.89 -36.68 1.61
N TYR A 86 -27.86 -35.78 1.46
CA TYR A 86 -29.16 -35.88 2.14
C TYR A 86 -29.92 -37.13 1.72
N ARG A 87 -29.98 -37.43 0.41
CA ARG A 87 -30.60 -38.67 -0.11
C ARG A 87 -29.93 -39.94 0.38
N ARG A 88 -28.62 -39.91 0.68
CA ARG A 88 -27.89 -41.03 1.29
C ARG A 88 -28.17 -41.18 2.79
N MET A 89 -28.32 -40.07 3.52
CA MET A 89 -28.62 -40.10 4.96
C MET A 89 -30.10 -40.38 5.28
N PHE A 90 -31.03 -39.94 4.43
CA PHE A 90 -32.47 -40.09 4.65
C PHE A 90 -33.16 -40.61 3.37
N PRO A 91 -33.09 -41.92 3.09
CA PRO A 91 -33.77 -42.52 1.94
C PRO A 91 -35.30 -42.42 2.13
N GLY A 92 -36.02 -41.97 1.09
CA GLY A 92 -37.50 -42.00 1.08
C GLY A 92 -38.21 -40.80 1.71
N GLN A 93 -37.52 -39.89 2.40
CA GLN A 93 -38.14 -38.62 2.81
C GLN A 93 -38.24 -37.65 1.62
N PRO A 94 -39.41 -37.02 1.36
CA PRO A 94 -39.49 -35.90 0.43
C PRO A 94 -38.47 -34.83 0.83
N LEU A 95 -37.91 -34.10 -0.13
CA LEU A 95 -37.21 -32.83 0.13
C LEU A 95 -38.24 -31.78 0.56
N GLY A 96 -38.96 -32.06 1.66
CA GLY A 96 -40.11 -31.28 2.12
C GLY A 96 -39.66 -29.96 2.69
N HIS A 97 -40.20 -28.87 2.14
CA HIS A 97 -40.91 -27.74 2.77
C HIS A 97 -40.63 -27.28 4.23
N GLY A 98 -39.59 -27.75 4.92
CA GLY A 98 -39.18 -27.30 6.26
C GLY A 98 -37.88 -26.46 6.28
N LEU A 99 -37.29 -26.17 5.12
CA LEU A 99 -35.93 -25.65 5.01
C LEU A 99 -35.80 -24.10 4.98
N CYS A 100 -36.86 -23.36 5.31
CA CYS A 100 -36.76 -21.91 5.58
C CYS A 100 -36.25 -21.59 7.01
N GLY A 101 -36.07 -22.60 7.87
CA GLY A 101 -35.72 -22.40 9.29
C GLY A 101 -34.29 -21.92 9.60
N GLY A 102 -33.33 -22.03 8.68
CA GLY A 102 -31.90 -21.94 9.03
C GLY A 102 -31.14 -20.66 8.65
N LEU A 103 -31.76 -19.63 8.08
CA LEU A 103 -31.02 -18.39 7.79
C LEU A 103 -30.97 -17.55 9.07
N GLN A 104 -29.87 -17.67 9.81
CA GLN A 104 -29.68 -16.85 11.00
C GLN A 104 -29.26 -15.45 10.57
N GLU A 105 -30.15 -14.52 10.84
CA GLU A 105 -30.02 -13.09 10.60
C GLU A 105 -28.85 -12.48 11.37
N ALA A 106 -28.33 -11.37 10.84
CA ALA A 106 -27.15 -10.75 11.45
C ALA A 106 -27.61 -10.08 12.74
N VAL A 107 -28.79 -9.44 12.67
CA VAL A 107 -29.48 -8.85 13.80
C VAL A 107 -29.74 -9.91 14.87
N THR A 108 -30.29 -11.08 14.54
CA THR A 108 -30.53 -12.15 15.54
C THR A 108 -29.24 -12.58 16.24
N ILE A 109 -28.16 -12.79 15.49
CA ILE A 109 -26.85 -13.16 16.06
C ILE A 109 -26.33 -12.09 17.02
N LEU A 110 -26.36 -10.82 16.59
CA LEU A 110 -25.78 -9.70 17.33
C LEU A 110 -26.69 -9.20 18.46
N CYS A 111 -28.00 -9.44 18.38
CA CYS A 111 -29.00 -9.16 19.41
C CYS A 111 -28.95 -10.15 20.57
N GLY A 112 -28.49 -11.39 20.38
CA GLY A 112 -28.29 -12.36 21.46
C GLY A 112 -29.39 -13.44 21.58
N ASN A 113 -29.48 -14.08 22.75
CA ASN A 113 -30.32 -15.27 22.96
C ASN A 113 -31.75 -14.99 23.47
N HIS A 114 -32.13 -13.73 23.67
CA HIS A 114 -33.46 -13.39 24.15
C HIS A 114 -34.55 -13.67 23.11
N LEU A 115 -35.74 -14.06 23.56
CA LEU A 115 -36.90 -14.31 22.70
C LEU A 115 -37.27 -13.08 21.86
N ASN A 116 -37.06 -11.87 22.36
CA ASN A 116 -37.33 -10.62 21.64
C ASN A 116 -36.40 -10.38 20.43
N CYS A 117 -35.31 -11.16 20.31
CA CYS A 117 -34.38 -11.12 19.17
C CYS A 117 -34.76 -12.08 18.04
N LEU A 118 -35.73 -12.98 18.28
CA LEU A 118 -36.18 -13.98 17.31
C LEU A 118 -37.07 -13.46 16.19
N PRO A 119 -37.98 -12.48 16.40
CA PRO A 119 -38.86 -12.03 15.33
C PRO A 119 -38.07 -11.43 14.16
N PHE A 120 -38.35 -11.94 12.96
CA PHE A 120 -37.72 -11.53 11.71
C PHE A 120 -37.85 -10.02 11.50
N ASN A 121 -36.76 -9.36 11.11
CA ASN A 121 -36.76 -7.95 10.74
C ASN A 121 -37.39 -7.05 11.83
N SER A 122 -37.18 -7.37 13.11
CA SER A 122 -37.75 -6.65 14.26
C SER A 122 -37.00 -5.34 14.56
N PRO A 123 -37.70 -4.19 14.69
CA PRO A 123 -37.07 -2.93 15.10
C PRO A 123 -36.40 -3.01 16.46
N HIS A 124 -37.02 -3.69 17.43
CA HIS A 124 -36.45 -3.90 18.77
C HIS A 124 -35.14 -4.69 18.69
N ALA A 125 -35.12 -5.78 17.92
CA ALA A 125 -33.92 -6.59 17.75
C ALA A 125 -32.78 -5.81 17.10
N VAL A 126 -33.10 -4.92 16.15
CA VAL A 126 -32.12 -4.03 15.51
C VAL A 126 -31.55 -3.03 16.50
N GLN A 127 -32.37 -2.39 17.33
CA GLN A 127 -31.89 -1.44 18.33
C GLN A 127 -30.95 -2.10 19.35
N GLU A 128 -31.32 -3.28 19.84
CA GLU A 128 -30.48 -4.07 20.74
C GLU A 128 -29.16 -4.49 20.07
N ALA A 129 -29.22 -4.97 18.82
CA ALA A 129 -28.03 -5.32 18.06
C ALA A 129 -27.10 -4.11 17.86
N LYS A 130 -27.64 -2.92 17.54
CA LYS A 130 -26.86 -1.67 17.40
C LYS A 130 -26.15 -1.31 18.71
N SER A 131 -26.88 -1.33 19.83
CA SER A 131 -26.35 -1.07 21.18
C SER A 131 -25.19 -2.00 21.51
N ARG A 132 -25.33 -3.29 21.21
CA ARG A 132 -24.29 -4.31 21.46
C ARG A 132 -23.07 -4.14 20.57
N VAL A 133 -23.26 -3.83 19.29
CA VAL A 133 -22.14 -3.52 18.37
C VAL A 133 -21.27 -2.38 18.92
N GLU A 134 -21.88 -1.39 19.57
CA GLU A 134 -21.15 -0.24 20.12
C GLU A 134 -20.46 -0.55 21.44
N LYS A 135 -21.10 -1.31 22.32
CA LYS A 135 -20.63 -1.55 23.70
C LYS A 135 -19.73 -2.78 23.82
N GLU A 136 -20.00 -3.81 23.02
CA GLU A 136 -19.38 -5.13 23.20
C GLU A 136 -18.39 -5.51 22.11
N TYR A 137 -18.60 -5.08 20.86
CA TYR A 137 -17.75 -5.49 19.73
C TYR A 137 -16.57 -4.55 19.48
N SER A 138 -15.37 -5.13 19.52
CA SER A 138 -14.13 -4.42 19.17
C SER A 138 -14.09 -4.07 17.69
N VAL A 139 -14.47 -4.99 16.78
CA VAL A 139 -14.60 -4.74 15.34
C VAL A 139 -15.78 -5.52 14.76
N VAL A 140 -16.65 -4.83 14.02
CA VAL A 140 -17.63 -5.44 13.13
C VAL A 140 -17.29 -5.05 11.70
N GLY A 141 -16.74 -6.00 10.95
CA GLY A 141 -16.25 -5.80 9.59
C GLY A 141 -17.27 -6.17 8.52
N THR A 142 -16.92 -5.90 7.26
CA THR A 142 -17.68 -6.34 6.08
C THR A 142 -16.76 -6.95 5.03
N TRP A 143 -17.25 -7.99 4.34
CA TRP A 143 -16.57 -8.60 3.20
C TRP A 143 -16.71 -7.80 1.90
N GLU A 144 -17.64 -6.86 1.82
CA GLU A 144 -17.72 -5.94 0.69
C GLU A 144 -16.56 -4.93 0.74
N GLU A 145 -16.17 -4.46 1.93
CA GLU A 145 -15.08 -3.48 2.14
C GLU A 145 -13.81 -4.11 2.72
N LYS A 146 -13.30 -5.17 2.08
CA LYS A 146 -12.22 -6.02 2.62
C LYS A 146 -10.97 -5.25 3.06
N ASN A 147 -10.52 -4.31 2.23
CA ASN A 147 -9.30 -3.54 2.50
C ASN A 147 -9.46 -2.68 3.76
N ILE A 148 -10.65 -2.09 3.93
CA ILE A 148 -11.00 -1.26 5.09
C ILE A 148 -11.10 -2.14 6.34
N THR A 149 -11.84 -3.25 6.24
CA THR A 149 -11.99 -4.21 7.34
C THR A 149 -10.65 -4.72 7.84
N LEU A 150 -9.74 -5.13 6.94
CA LEU A 150 -8.42 -5.63 7.32
C LEU A 150 -7.54 -4.53 7.94
N THR A 151 -7.63 -3.29 7.45
CA THR A 151 -6.92 -2.15 8.03
C THR A 151 -7.38 -1.87 9.47
N VAL A 152 -8.69 -1.93 9.72
CA VAL A 152 -9.24 -1.74 11.07
C VAL A 152 -8.84 -2.90 11.98
N LEU A 153 -8.89 -4.15 11.51
CA LEU A 153 -8.46 -5.32 12.29
C LEU A 153 -6.97 -5.26 12.65
N GLU A 154 -6.10 -4.93 11.70
CA GLU A 154 -4.65 -4.74 11.92
C GLU A 154 -4.37 -3.75 13.05
N LYS A 155 -5.15 -2.66 13.15
CA LYS A 155 -4.91 -1.61 14.14
C LYS A 155 -5.56 -1.87 15.49
N TYR A 156 -6.80 -2.35 15.51
CA TYR A 156 -7.57 -2.52 16.75
C TYR A 156 -7.28 -3.85 17.44
N VAL A 157 -6.83 -4.86 16.70
CA VAL A 157 -6.56 -6.21 17.22
C VAL A 157 -5.24 -6.75 16.64
N PRO A 158 -4.11 -6.01 16.77
CA PRO A 158 -2.86 -6.30 16.08
C PRO A 158 -2.28 -7.67 16.40
N ARG A 159 -2.40 -8.14 17.66
CA ARG A 159 -1.91 -9.46 18.07
C ARG A 159 -2.39 -10.59 17.16
N PHE A 160 -3.61 -10.48 16.63
CA PHE A 160 -4.22 -11.51 15.79
C PHE A 160 -4.14 -11.14 14.29
N PHE A 161 -4.24 -9.87 13.95
CA PHE A 161 -4.41 -9.44 12.56
C PHE A 161 -3.25 -8.65 11.97
N ASN A 162 -2.10 -8.54 12.66
CA ASN A 162 -0.95 -7.85 12.09
C ASN A 162 -0.57 -8.46 10.72
N HIS A 163 -0.29 -7.59 9.74
CA HIS A 163 -0.02 -7.93 8.33
C HIS A 163 -1.15 -8.69 7.59
N ALA A 164 -2.39 -8.73 8.11
CA ALA A 164 -3.50 -9.43 7.46
C ALA A 164 -3.80 -8.94 6.02
N ARG A 165 -3.61 -7.64 5.74
CA ARG A 165 -3.78 -7.05 4.41
C ARG A 165 -2.73 -7.56 3.42
N PHE A 166 -1.50 -7.70 3.88
CA PHE A 166 -0.41 -8.27 3.08
C PHE A 166 -0.69 -9.75 2.79
N LEU A 167 -1.00 -10.55 3.82
CA LEU A 167 -1.32 -11.97 3.68
C LEU A 167 -2.54 -12.21 2.77
N TYR A 168 -3.58 -11.36 2.88
CA TYR A 168 -4.74 -11.43 1.99
C TYR A 168 -4.38 -11.19 0.53
N LYS A 169 -3.52 -10.20 0.23
CA LYS A 169 -3.05 -9.93 -1.13
C LYS A 169 -2.24 -11.12 -1.67
N LEU A 170 -1.29 -11.62 -0.88
CA LEU A 170 -0.41 -12.73 -1.24
C LEU A 170 -1.18 -14.00 -1.61
N HIS A 171 -2.21 -14.35 -0.83
CA HIS A 171 -3.00 -15.56 -1.03
C HIS A 171 -4.35 -15.32 -1.71
N SER A 172 -4.55 -14.13 -2.30
CA SER A 172 -5.85 -13.69 -2.84
C SER A 172 -6.44 -14.68 -3.85
N ASN A 173 -5.62 -15.27 -4.72
CA ASN A 173 -6.05 -16.25 -5.71
C ASN A 173 -6.57 -17.55 -5.08
N SER A 174 -5.84 -18.10 -4.09
CA SER A 174 -6.26 -19.29 -3.34
C SER A 174 -7.54 -19.04 -2.55
N ILE A 175 -7.63 -17.89 -1.86
CA ILE A 175 -8.80 -17.49 -1.06
C ILE A 175 -10.03 -17.25 -1.95
N ARG A 176 -9.86 -16.63 -3.12
CA ARG A 176 -10.95 -16.41 -4.09
C ARG A 176 -11.45 -17.74 -4.66
N ASN A 177 -10.55 -18.67 -4.98
CA ASN A 177 -10.91 -19.98 -5.54
C ASN A 177 -11.67 -20.85 -4.54
N ARG A 178 -11.30 -20.85 -3.25
CA ARG A 178 -12.02 -21.59 -2.20
C ARG A 178 -13.47 -21.12 -1.99
N ASN A 179 -13.75 -19.86 -2.26
CA ASN A 179 -15.07 -19.25 -2.06
C ASN A 179 -15.93 -19.16 -3.34
N ARG A 180 -15.45 -19.71 -4.45
CA ARG A 180 -16.11 -19.60 -5.76
C ARG A 180 -17.20 -20.66 -5.89
N ASN A 181 -18.46 -20.24 -5.89
CA ASN A 181 -19.57 -21.09 -6.31
C ASN A 181 -19.92 -20.81 -7.78
N ASN A 182 -19.23 -21.50 -8.71
CA ASN A 182 -19.37 -21.32 -10.16
C ASN A 182 -20.77 -21.62 -10.72
N ARG A 183 -21.70 -22.12 -9.90
CA ARG A 183 -23.05 -22.49 -10.29
C ARG A 183 -24.14 -21.54 -9.79
N LYS A 184 -23.77 -20.41 -9.16
CA LYS A 184 -24.73 -19.39 -8.71
C LYS A 184 -25.15 -18.51 -9.92
N PRO A 185 -26.41 -18.55 -10.38
CA PRO A 185 -26.93 -17.63 -11.39
C PRO A 185 -26.85 -16.18 -10.90
N ARG A 186 -26.76 -15.24 -11.84
CA ARG A 186 -26.99 -13.83 -11.54
C ARG A 186 -28.48 -13.66 -11.28
N VAL A 187 -28.82 -13.18 -10.08
CA VAL A 187 -30.22 -12.87 -9.72
C VAL A 187 -30.55 -11.53 -10.36
N ASP A 188 -31.71 -11.47 -11.01
CA ASP A 188 -32.21 -10.27 -11.68
C ASP A 188 -32.32 -9.08 -10.69
N PRO A 189 -31.95 -7.85 -11.08
CA PRO A 189 -32.06 -6.67 -10.23
C PRO A 189 -33.46 -6.45 -9.64
N ASP A 190 -34.52 -6.69 -10.40
CA ASP A 190 -35.90 -6.44 -9.95
C ASP A 190 -36.31 -7.45 -8.86
N VAL A 191 -35.88 -8.71 -9.00
CA VAL A 191 -36.07 -9.75 -7.99
C VAL A 191 -35.29 -9.42 -6.72
N ARG A 192 -34.06 -8.89 -6.86
CA ARG A 192 -33.28 -8.42 -5.70
C ARG A 192 -34.01 -7.29 -4.99
N GLU A 193 -34.54 -6.32 -5.73
CA GLU A 193 -35.24 -5.18 -5.13
C GLU A 193 -36.56 -5.60 -4.47
N MET A 194 -37.31 -6.53 -5.06
CA MET A 194 -38.51 -7.10 -4.46
C MET A 194 -38.20 -7.78 -3.12
N VAL A 195 -37.14 -8.58 -3.04
CA VAL A 195 -36.72 -9.23 -1.79
C VAL A 195 -36.21 -8.19 -0.78
N ARG A 196 -35.50 -7.15 -1.23
CA ARG A 196 -34.95 -6.07 -0.39
C ARG A 196 -36.02 -5.44 0.50
N ARG A 197 -37.23 -5.25 -0.01
CA ARG A 197 -38.38 -4.64 0.71
C ARG A 197 -38.75 -5.39 2.00
N ASN A 198 -38.46 -6.68 2.07
CA ASN A 198 -38.73 -7.49 3.26
C ASN A 198 -37.60 -7.42 4.32
N PHE A 199 -36.47 -6.78 4.02
CA PHE A 199 -35.28 -6.75 4.88
C PHE A 199 -34.94 -5.34 5.36
N THR A 200 -35.92 -4.43 5.45
CA THR A 200 -35.70 -3.02 5.76
C THR A 200 -34.83 -2.78 7.01
N ASN A 201 -35.15 -3.44 8.12
CA ASN A 201 -34.46 -3.27 9.40
C ASN A 201 -33.10 -4.01 9.41
N GLU A 202 -32.99 -5.16 8.73
CA GLU A 202 -31.70 -5.83 8.50
C GLU A 202 -30.74 -4.96 7.67
N TYR A 203 -31.24 -4.27 6.63
CA TYR A 203 -30.45 -3.32 5.86
C TYR A 203 -30.06 -2.09 6.67
N GLU A 204 -30.98 -1.56 7.48
CA GLU A 204 -30.68 -0.48 8.41
C GLU A 204 -29.52 -0.85 9.34
N PHE A 205 -29.55 -2.06 9.91
CA PHE A 205 -28.47 -2.58 10.74
C PHE A 205 -27.15 -2.79 9.96
N TYR A 206 -27.22 -3.33 8.74
CA TYR A 206 -26.05 -3.51 7.87
C TYR A 206 -25.37 -2.17 7.56
N TYR A 207 -26.12 -1.14 7.17
CA TYR A 207 -25.58 0.18 6.88
C TYR A 207 -25.03 0.87 8.13
N PHE A 208 -25.68 0.69 9.29
CA PHE A 208 -25.15 1.13 10.58
C PHE A 208 -23.75 0.53 10.85
N CYS A 209 -23.57 -0.78 10.63
CA CYS A 209 -22.27 -1.44 10.80
C CYS A 209 -21.22 -0.89 9.82
N LYS A 210 -21.58 -0.70 8.54
CA LYS A 210 -20.70 -0.07 7.55
C LYS A 210 -20.27 1.33 7.99
N GLN A 211 -21.22 2.17 8.43
CA GLN A 211 -20.93 3.52 8.87
C GLN A 211 -19.98 3.54 10.07
N ARG A 212 -20.17 2.67 11.07
CA ARG A 212 -19.25 2.54 12.21
C ARG A 212 -17.84 2.10 11.79
N LEU A 213 -17.72 1.17 10.84
CA LEU A 213 -16.44 0.76 10.26
C LEU A 213 -15.71 1.94 9.57
N PHE A 214 -16.44 2.72 8.76
CA PHE A 214 -15.91 3.92 8.10
C PHE A 214 -15.47 4.98 9.11
N ILE A 215 -16.27 5.26 10.15
CA ILE A 215 -15.92 6.23 11.20
C ILE A 215 -14.62 5.82 11.92
N ARG A 216 -14.44 4.54 12.24
CA ARG A 216 -13.20 4.03 12.86
C ARG A 216 -12.00 4.22 11.95
N THR A 217 -12.14 3.93 10.66
CA THR A 217 -11.11 4.20 9.65
C THR A 217 -10.78 5.68 9.57
N LYS A 218 -11.80 6.56 9.54
CA LYS A 218 -11.60 8.01 9.51
C LYS A 218 -10.90 8.52 10.77
N ARG A 219 -11.27 8.01 11.96
CA ARG A 219 -10.58 8.33 13.22
C ARG A 219 -9.13 7.88 13.21
N PHE A 220 -8.84 6.69 12.68
CA PHE A 220 -7.47 6.21 12.51
C PHE A 220 -6.68 7.14 11.57
N LEU A 221 -7.21 7.46 10.39
CA LEU A 221 -6.57 8.38 9.46
C LEU A 221 -6.37 9.77 10.07
N HIS A 222 -7.35 10.28 10.82
CA HIS A 222 -7.26 11.55 11.53
C HIS A 222 -6.20 11.53 12.65
N SER A 223 -6.11 10.44 13.42
CA SER A 223 -5.06 10.24 14.42
C SER A 223 -3.67 10.19 13.78
N GLN A 224 -3.53 9.53 12.63
CA GLN A 224 -2.28 9.52 11.87
C GLN A 224 -1.92 10.89 11.33
N MET A 225 -2.89 11.67 10.85
CA MET A 225 -2.67 13.03 10.33
C MET A 225 -2.36 14.03 11.46
N SER A 226 -3.00 13.91 12.62
CA SER A 226 -2.78 14.80 13.77
C SER A 226 -1.45 14.55 14.50
N SER A 227 -0.80 13.41 14.26
CA SER A 227 0.56 13.13 14.73
C SER A 227 1.65 13.51 13.73
N LEU A 228 1.33 14.05 12.54
CA LEU A 228 2.35 14.41 11.56
C LEU A 228 3.09 15.67 12.00
N ASN A 229 4.40 15.55 12.19
CA ASN A 229 5.30 16.68 12.45
C ASN A 229 6.33 16.78 11.32
N VAL A 230 6.60 18.01 10.86
CA VAL A 230 7.64 18.28 9.86
C VAL A 230 9.01 17.80 10.34
N ARG A 231 9.33 17.99 11.61
CA ARG A 231 10.62 17.61 12.21
C ARG A 231 10.88 16.10 12.13
N ASP A 232 9.84 15.29 12.31
CA ASP A 232 9.94 13.82 12.28
C ASP A 232 10.12 13.29 10.86
N LEU A 233 9.63 14.02 9.86
CA LEU A 233 9.72 13.65 8.44
C LEU A 233 10.85 14.36 7.70
N ASN A 234 11.64 15.21 8.38
CA ASN A 234 12.71 15.98 7.77
C ASN A 234 14.08 15.39 8.16
N ASN A 235 14.72 14.71 7.20
CA ASN A 235 16.05 14.15 7.36
C ASN A 235 17.17 15.14 7.04
N THR A 236 16.88 16.35 6.52
CA THR A 236 17.90 17.37 6.25
C THR A 236 18.70 17.72 7.51
N ARG A 237 18.07 17.67 8.68
CA ARG A 237 18.72 17.90 9.99
C ARG A 237 19.76 16.85 10.38
N LEU A 238 19.78 15.70 9.69
CA LEU A 238 20.74 14.62 9.91
C LEU A 238 21.93 14.72 8.93
N ALA A 239 21.93 15.67 8.00
CA ALA A 239 23.07 15.94 7.14
C ALA A 239 24.19 16.61 7.94
N GLN A 240 25.43 16.31 7.57
CA GLN A 240 26.64 16.84 8.22
C GLN A 240 27.39 17.85 7.32
N MET A 241 26.87 18.08 6.12
CA MET A 241 27.39 19.05 5.14
C MET A 241 26.20 19.74 4.45
N GLU A 242 26.36 21.01 4.08
CA GLU A 242 25.44 21.75 3.21
C GLU A 242 25.67 21.40 1.74
N LEU A 243 25.52 20.11 1.41
CA LEU A 243 25.64 19.61 0.06
C LEU A 243 24.47 18.71 -0.29
N VAL A 244 23.79 19.02 -1.39
CA VAL A 244 22.73 18.17 -1.93
C VAL A 244 23.32 17.16 -2.90
N PHE A 245 23.18 15.87 -2.58
CA PHE A 245 23.54 14.81 -3.50
C PHE A 245 22.28 14.24 -4.16
N PHE A 246 22.13 14.51 -5.46
CA PHE A 246 21.02 14.02 -6.27
C PHE A 246 21.49 12.82 -7.12
N ASN A 247 21.38 11.63 -6.54
CA ASN A 247 21.68 10.35 -7.19
C ASN A 247 20.53 9.95 -8.15
N ARG A 248 20.36 10.74 -9.20
CA ARG A 248 19.16 10.76 -10.04
C ARG A 248 18.84 9.42 -10.72
N VAL A 249 17.57 9.02 -10.65
CA VAL A 249 17.03 7.90 -11.46
C VAL A 249 16.80 8.35 -12.92
N PRO A 250 17.09 7.51 -13.93
CA PRO A 250 16.75 7.80 -15.32
C PRO A 250 15.23 7.88 -15.57
N LYS A 251 14.84 8.79 -16.47
CA LYS A 251 13.47 8.95 -17.01
C LYS A 251 12.39 9.36 -16.01
N VAL A 252 12.79 9.99 -14.90
CA VAL A 252 11.91 10.55 -13.86
C VAL A 252 11.73 12.08 -13.97
N GLY A 253 12.00 12.67 -15.15
CA GLY A 253 11.98 14.14 -15.32
C GLY A 253 13.24 14.84 -14.81
N SER A 254 14.32 14.10 -14.64
CA SER A 254 15.58 14.58 -14.06
C SER A 254 16.26 15.68 -14.89
N GLN A 255 16.02 15.79 -16.20
CA GLN A 255 16.49 16.94 -17.00
C GLN A 255 15.83 18.26 -16.59
N THR A 256 14.50 18.27 -16.40
CA THR A 256 13.80 19.43 -15.83
C THR A 256 14.33 19.78 -14.46
N PHE A 257 14.55 18.78 -13.60
CA PHE A 257 15.09 19.01 -12.26
C PHE A 257 16.49 19.60 -12.27
N MET A 258 17.37 19.14 -13.17
CA MET A 258 18.69 19.73 -13.34
C MET A 258 18.62 21.20 -13.78
N GLU A 259 17.75 21.53 -14.74
CA GLU A 259 17.60 22.92 -15.20
C GLU A 259 17.02 23.81 -14.08
N LEU A 260 16.10 23.30 -13.27
CA LEU A 260 15.63 24.01 -12.08
C LEU A 260 16.77 24.26 -11.08
N LEU A 261 17.56 23.23 -10.77
CA LEU A 261 18.72 23.34 -9.87
C LEU A 261 19.77 24.32 -10.41
N ARG A 262 19.99 24.35 -11.73
CA ARG A 262 20.89 25.33 -12.36
C ARG A 262 20.41 26.76 -12.14
N ARG A 263 19.12 27.04 -12.39
CA ARG A 263 18.55 28.38 -12.15
C ARG A 263 18.50 28.75 -10.66
N LEU A 264 18.23 27.77 -9.80
CA LEU A 264 18.26 27.95 -8.35
C LEU A 264 19.67 28.22 -7.84
N SER A 265 20.71 27.67 -8.49
CA SER A 265 22.11 27.92 -8.11
C SER A 265 22.48 29.40 -8.24
N GLU A 266 21.98 30.04 -9.31
CA GLU A 266 22.12 31.47 -9.55
C GLU A 266 21.29 32.29 -8.52
N ARG A 267 20.06 31.88 -8.22
CA ARG A 267 19.17 32.59 -7.28
C ARG A 267 19.61 32.48 -5.82
N ASN A 268 20.00 31.28 -5.39
CA ASN A 268 20.23 30.92 -3.98
C ASN A 268 21.72 30.86 -3.62
N ASN A 269 22.61 31.18 -4.57
CA ASN A 269 24.07 31.26 -4.40
C ASN A 269 24.69 29.96 -3.86
N PHE A 270 24.61 28.89 -4.65
CA PHE A 270 25.29 27.61 -4.39
C PHE A 270 25.96 27.11 -5.68
N GLN A 271 26.94 26.21 -5.56
CA GLN A 271 27.63 25.68 -6.75
C GLN A 271 26.89 24.48 -7.37
N PHE A 272 26.86 24.42 -8.70
CA PHE A 272 26.20 23.36 -9.45
C PHE A 272 27.23 22.43 -10.10
N HIS A 273 27.27 21.18 -9.67
CA HIS A 273 28.17 20.15 -10.17
C HIS A 273 27.39 18.97 -10.77
N ARG A 274 27.89 18.45 -11.89
CA ARG A 274 27.36 17.25 -12.54
C ARG A 274 28.49 16.33 -12.98
N ASP A 275 28.21 15.05 -12.97
CA ASP A 275 29.12 14.03 -13.49
C ASP A 275 29.40 14.21 -14.99
N ALA A 276 30.59 13.79 -15.42
CA ALA A 276 31.00 13.83 -16.83
C ALA A 276 30.23 12.82 -17.68
N VAL A 277 30.09 13.09 -18.98
CA VAL A 277 29.44 12.16 -19.91
C VAL A 277 30.33 10.94 -20.13
N GLN A 278 29.84 9.75 -19.78
CA GLN A 278 30.57 8.49 -19.93
C GLN A 278 30.05 7.66 -21.12
N LYS A 279 30.90 6.80 -21.69
CA LYS A 279 30.52 5.87 -22.77
C LYS A 279 29.47 4.87 -22.30
N VAL A 280 29.60 4.34 -21.09
CA VAL A 280 28.60 3.50 -20.42
C VAL A 280 28.41 4.08 -19.03
N GLU A 281 27.16 4.35 -18.66
CA GLU A 281 26.85 4.80 -17.31
C GLU A 281 26.94 3.62 -16.35
N THR A 282 27.92 3.65 -15.45
CA THR A 282 28.08 2.66 -14.39
C THR A 282 27.28 3.11 -13.16
N ILE A 283 26.11 2.50 -12.96
CA ILE A 283 25.19 2.88 -11.87
C ILE A 283 25.53 2.24 -10.52
N ARG A 284 26.13 1.04 -10.53
CA ARG A 284 26.60 0.30 -9.35
C ARG A 284 28.12 0.36 -9.34
N LEU A 285 28.68 0.86 -8.26
CA LEU A 285 30.11 1.09 -8.12
C LEU A 285 30.71 0.01 -7.22
N ALA A 286 31.93 -0.42 -7.54
CA ALA A 286 32.73 -1.21 -6.60
C ALA A 286 33.05 -0.36 -5.35
N GLU A 287 33.43 -1.01 -4.25
CA GLU A 287 33.56 -0.33 -2.95
C GLU A 287 34.63 0.77 -2.94
N ASP A 288 35.75 0.54 -3.62
CA ASP A 288 36.82 1.51 -3.87
C ASP A 288 36.30 2.73 -4.67
N GLN A 289 35.52 2.49 -5.72
CA GLN A 289 34.91 3.54 -6.53
C GLN A 289 33.82 4.32 -5.78
N GLN A 290 33.11 3.66 -4.86
CA GLN A 290 32.17 4.33 -3.96
C GLN A 290 32.89 5.30 -3.03
N GLN A 291 34.01 4.86 -2.46
CA GLN A 291 34.84 5.68 -1.58
C GLN A 291 35.42 6.87 -2.33
N GLU A 292 36.07 6.65 -3.48
CA GLU A 292 36.64 7.71 -4.33
C GLU A 292 35.58 8.77 -4.68
N MET A 293 34.40 8.34 -5.11
CA MET A 293 33.29 9.26 -5.40
C MET A 293 32.86 10.04 -4.16
N ALA A 294 32.76 9.38 -3.01
CA ALA A 294 32.34 10.02 -1.76
C ALA A 294 33.37 11.03 -1.26
N GLU A 295 34.67 10.75 -1.40
CA GLU A 295 35.78 11.67 -1.08
C GLU A 295 35.70 12.91 -1.97
N VAL A 296 35.62 12.73 -3.30
CA VAL A 296 35.49 13.84 -4.25
C VAL A 296 34.27 14.71 -3.96
N ILE A 297 33.12 14.10 -3.63
CA ILE A 297 31.90 14.86 -3.28
C ILE A 297 32.09 15.62 -1.95
N SER A 298 32.78 15.03 -0.97
CA SER A 298 32.99 15.64 0.34
C SER A 298 33.97 16.82 0.33
N GLU A 299 34.81 16.91 -0.70
CA GLU A 299 35.76 18.02 -0.91
C GLU A 299 35.15 19.22 -1.64
N LEU A 300 33.90 19.11 -2.14
CA LEU A 300 33.24 20.20 -2.85
C LEU A 300 32.94 21.39 -1.91
N PRO A 301 33.01 22.62 -2.42
CA PRO A 301 32.73 23.81 -1.60
C PRO A 301 31.27 23.85 -1.16
N GLU A 302 31.00 24.15 0.11
CA GLU A 302 29.64 24.31 0.62
C GLU A 302 29.14 25.77 0.48
N PRO A 303 27.90 26.03 0.03
CA PRO A 303 26.89 25.04 -0.37
C PRO A 303 27.00 24.59 -1.83
N SER A 304 26.76 23.31 -2.07
CA SER A 304 26.86 22.69 -3.40
C SER A 304 25.72 21.72 -3.71
N VAL A 305 25.49 21.48 -5.01
CA VAL A 305 24.68 20.38 -5.51
C VAL A 305 25.56 19.50 -6.40
N PHE A 306 25.56 18.20 -6.16
CA PHE A 306 26.20 17.22 -7.05
C PHE A 306 25.16 16.24 -7.63
N ILE A 307 25.24 15.99 -8.94
CA ILE A 307 24.24 15.20 -9.67
C ILE A 307 24.93 14.07 -10.44
N LYS A 308 24.53 12.82 -10.18
CA LYS A 308 25.06 11.62 -10.87
C LYS A 308 24.02 10.51 -10.98
N HIS A 309 24.09 9.74 -12.07
CA HIS A 309 23.34 8.48 -12.19
C HIS A 309 24.05 7.37 -11.42
N VAL A 310 23.69 7.16 -10.15
CA VAL A 310 24.35 6.18 -9.27
C VAL A 310 23.40 5.65 -8.20
N CYS A 311 23.64 4.43 -7.71
CA CYS A 311 22.93 3.88 -6.57
C CYS A 311 23.29 4.62 -5.27
N PHE A 312 22.40 4.52 -4.27
CA PHE A 312 22.62 5.07 -2.95
C PHE A 312 23.97 4.61 -2.37
N THR A 313 24.77 5.57 -1.90
CA THR A 313 26.10 5.34 -1.33
C THR A 313 26.13 5.81 0.12
N ASN A 314 26.56 4.95 1.03
CA ASN A 314 26.60 5.32 2.44
C ASN A 314 27.94 5.99 2.80
N PHE A 315 27.98 7.33 2.87
CA PHE A 315 29.19 8.10 3.18
C PHE A 315 29.78 7.76 4.55
N THR A 316 28.91 7.47 5.54
CA THR A 316 29.37 7.14 6.90
C THR A 316 30.10 5.81 6.95
N LYS A 317 29.93 4.92 5.95
CA LYS A 317 30.71 3.67 5.83
C LYS A 317 32.21 3.98 5.63
N PHE A 318 32.53 5.12 5.02
CA PHE A 318 33.88 5.57 4.71
C PHE A 318 34.39 6.65 5.67
N ASN A 319 33.71 6.85 6.81
CA ASN A 319 33.99 7.93 7.77
C ASN A 319 33.89 9.34 7.17
N LEU A 320 33.08 9.52 6.13
CA LEU A 320 32.85 10.80 5.47
C LEU A 320 31.54 11.45 5.93
N PRO A 321 31.44 12.78 5.90
CA PRO A 321 30.23 13.48 6.31
C PRO A 321 29.06 13.17 5.37
N LYS A 322 27.87 13.01 5.94
CA LYS A 322 26.66 12.67 5.19
C LYS A 322 26.07 13.88 4.45
N PRO A 323 25.85 13.82 3.11
CA PRO A 323 25.16 14.86 2.36
C PRO A 323 23.63 14.80 2.52
N ILE A 324 22.95 15.83 2.03
CA ILE A 324 21.50 15.89 1.89
C ILE A 324 21.09 15.08 0.64
N TYR A 325 20.61 13.85 0.86
CA TYR A 325 20.11 13.01 -0.23
C TYR A 325 18.73 13.45 -0.71
N LEU A 326 18.59 13.61 -2.03
CA LEU A 326 17.33 13.89 -2.71
C LEU A 326 17.14 12.96 -3.90
N ASN A 327 15.88 12.68 -4.23
CA ASN A 327 15.57 11.97 -5.47
C ASN A 327 14.15 12.26 -5.98
N VAL A 328 13.83 11.76 -7.18
CA VAL A 328 12.49 11.80 -7.76
C VAL A 328 12.17 10.43 -8.37
N VAL A 329 10.97 9.92 -8.14
CA VAL A 329 10.47 8.69 -8.75
C VAL A 329 9.34 8.97 -9.75
N ARG A 330 9.03 7.96 -10.56
CA ARG A 330 7.96 7.99 -11.56
C ARG A 330 7.17 6.68 -11.51
N ASP A 331 5.95 6.65 -12.04
CA ASP A 331 5.26 5.39 -12.30
C ASP A 331 6.20 4.45 -13.08
N PRO A 332 6.47 3.24 -12.55
CA PRO A 332 7.52 2.39 -13.09
C PRO A 332 7.20 1.88 -14.49
N VAL A 333 5.92 1.73 -14.85
CA VAL A 333 5.50 1.30 -16.20
C VAL A 333 5.68 2.44 -17.19
N GLU A 334 5.21 3.64 -16.86
CA GLU A 334 5.45 4.83 -17.68
C GLU A 334 6.94 5.14 -17.85
N ARG A 335 7.75 4.83 -16.83
CA ARG A 335 9.20 5.00 -16.86
C ARG A 335 9.87 4.03 -17.84
N VAL A 336 9.53 2.73 -17.83
CA VAL A 336 10.11 1.79 -18.81
C VAL A 336 9.61 2.03 -20.22
N ILE A 337 8.37 2.45 -20.42
CA ILE A 337 7.87 2.90 -21.73
C ILE A 337 8.67 4.12 -22.18
N SER A 338 8.88 5.09 -21.28
CA SER A 338 9.67 6.29 -21.59
C SER A 338 11.13 5.96 -21.92
N TRP A 339 11.71 4.92 -21.33
CA TRP A 339 13.03 4.42 -21.66
C TRP A 339 13.05 3.75 -23.04
N PHE A 340 12.09 2.85 -23.30
CA PHE A 340 11.96 2.10 -24.55
C PHE A 340 11.99 3.00 -25.79
N TYR A 341 11.22 4.09 -25.78
CA TYR A 341 11.20 5.06 -26.89
C TYR A 341 12.36 6.06 -26.86
N TYR A 342 13.01 6.26 -25.71
CA TYR A 342 14.16 7.15 -25.61
C TYR A 342 15.39 6.54 -26.30
N VAL A 343 15.69 5.26 -26.02
CA VAL A 343 16.84 4.58 -26.64
C VAL A 343 16.66 4.31 -28.14
N ARG A 344 15.46 4.49 -28.69
CA ARG A 344 15.14 4.34 -30.12
C ARG A 344 15.09 5.66 -30.88
N ALA A 345 15.18 6.77 -30.15
CA ALA A 345 15.06 8.08 -30.75
C ALA A 345 16.24 8.39 -31.69
N PRO A 346 16.02 8.99 -32.86
CA PRO A 346 17.12 9.30 -33.79
C PRO A 346 18.23 10.17 -33.16
N TRP A 347 17.87 11.20 -32.39
CA TRP A 347 18.85 12.09 -31.75
C TRP A 347 19.76 11.36 -30.75
N TYR A 348 19.25 10.32 -30.06
CA TYR A 348 20.04 9.52 -29.13
C TYR A 348 21.27 8.89 -29.83
N PHE A 349 21.10 8.42 -31.06
CA PHE A 349 22.20 7.84 -31.84
C PHE A 349 23.09 8.90 -32.47
N VAL A 350 22.51 10.01 -32.95
CA VAL A 350 23.29 11.11 -33.54
C VAL A 350 24.26 11.71 -32.51
N GLU A 351 23.77 12.03 -31.32
CA GLU A 351 24.58 12.59 -30.23
C GLU A 351 25.66 11.61 -29.79
N ARG A 352 25.32 10.33 -29.61
CA ARG A 352 26.29 9.31 -29.18
C ARG A 352 27.31 8.97 -30.25
N LYS A 353 26.95 9.01 -31.53
CA LYS A 353 27.88 8.78 -32.64
C LYS A 353 28.80 9.98 -32.86
N ALA A 354 28.33 11.19 -32.60
CA ALA A 354 29.18 12.38 -32.56
C ALA A 354 30.21 12.31 -31.42
N ALA A 355 29.79 11.85 -30.24
CA ALA A 355 30.69 11.67 -29.10
C ALA A 355 31.60 10.43 -29.21
N PHE A 356 31.11 9.36 -29.86
CA PHE A 356 31.78 8.06 -29.98
C PHE A 356 31.60 7.48 -31.40
N PRO A 357 32.44 7.86 -32.38
CA PRO A 357 32.28 7.52 -33.79
C PRO A 357 32.21 6.01 -34.10
N ASP A 358 32.88 5.17 -33.30
CA ASP A 358 32.99 3.73 -33.50
C ASP A 358 31.74 2.93 -33.07
N LEU A 359 30.70 3.59 -32.52
CA LEU A 359 29.50 2.88 -32.08
C LEU A 359 28.69 2.35 -33.28
N PRO A 360 28.35 1.05 -33.32
CA PRO A 360 27.52 0.49 -34.38
C PRO A 360 26.10 1.07 -34.29
N LEU A 361 25.48 1.29 -35.45
CA LEU A 361 24.07 1.69 -35.51
C LEU A 361 23.16 0.47 -35.35
N PRO A 362 22.06 0.55 -34.59
CA PRO A 362 21.12 -0.56 -34.45
C PRO A 362 20.41 -0.86 -35.76
N HIS A 363 19.88 -2.09 -35.85
CA HIS A 363 19.08 -2.50 -37.00
C HIS A 363 17.78 -1.67 -37.10
N PRO A 364 17.38 -1.21 -38.31
CA PRO A 364 16.17 -0.37 -38.48
C PRO A 364 14.88 -0.98 -37.94
N ALA A 365 14.73 -2.31 -37.99
CA ALA A 365 13.56 -2.99 -37.44
C ALA A 365 13.44 -2.83 -35.91
N TRP A 366 14.56 -2.80 -35.19
CA TRP A 366 14.57 -2.57 -33.74
C TRP A 366 14.15 -1.12 -33.41
N LEU A 367 14.61 -0.15 -34.21
CA LEU A 367 14.27 1.28 -34.05
C LEU A 367 12.78 1.56 -34.27
N LYS A 368 12.15 0.89 -35.24
CA LYS A 368 10.74 1.08 -35.61
C LYS A 368 9.77 0.28 -34.74
N LYS A 369 10.25 -0.67 -33.93
CA LYS A 369 9.39 -1.51 -33.10
C LYS A 369 8.71 -0.68 -32.01
N ASP A 370 7.39 -0.78 -31.92
CA ASP A 370 6.62 -0.14 -30.85
C ASP A 370 6.55 -1.02 -29.59
N PHE A 371 6.22 -0.40 -28.47
CA PHE A 371 6.20 -1.06 -27.17
C PHE A 371 5.08 -2.11 -27.06
N GLU A 372 3.93 -1.89 -27.70
CA GLU A 372 2.83 -2.86 -27.64
C GLU A 372 3.21 -4.14 -28.34
N THR A 373 3.70 -4.04 -29.58
CA THR A 373 4.19 -5.17 -30.33
C THR A 373 5.25 -5.92 -29.53
N CYS A 374 6.20 -5.22 -28.91
CA CYS A 374 7.25 -5.81 -28.08
C CYS A 374 6.72 -6.62 -26.87
N VAL A 375 5.72 -6.09 -26.16
CA VAL A 375 5.09 -6.80 -25.03
C VAL A 375 4.27 -8.00 -25.52
N LEU A 376 3.49 -7.83 -26.60
CA LEU A 376 2.60 -8.86 -27.11
C LEU A 376 3.36 -10.02 -27.79
N SER A 377 4.50 -9.75 -28.43
CA SER A 377 5.37 -10.78 -28.99
C SER A 377 6.24 -11.48 -27.95
N GLY A 378 6.28 -10.99 -26.70
CA GLY A 378 7.11 -11.58 -25.65
C GLY A 378 8.61 -11.38 -25.86
N ASP A 379 9.00 -10.25 -26.46
CA ASP A 379 10.41 -9.93 -26.67
C ASP A 379 11.16 -9.83 -25.34
N GLN A 380 12.44 -10.21 -25.35
CA GLN A 380 13.27 -10.26 -24.14
C GLN A 380 13.37 -8.89 -23.42
N GLU A 381 13.44 -7.78 -24.16
CA GLU A 381 13.57 -6.43 -23.58
C GLU A 381 12.27 -5.90 -22.92
N CYS A 382 11.12 -6.44 -23.32
CA CYS A 382 9.80 -6.12 -22.77
C CYS A 382 9.24 -7.23 -21.86
N THR A 383 10.06 -8.26 -21.59
CA THR A 383 9.72 -9.37 -20.71
C THR A 383 10.39 -9.19 -19.35
N TYR A 384 9.57 -9.11 -18.32
CA TYR A 384 9.99 -8.72 -16.98
C TYR A 384 9.79 -9.86 -15.99
N THR A 385 10.75 -10.78 -15.94
CA THR A 385 10.70 -11.96 -15.07
C THR A 385 11.26 -11.64 -13.68
N GLN A 386 10.48 -11.90 -12.64
CA GLN A 386 10.89 -11.69 -11.24
C GLN A 386 12.13 -12.52 -10.89
N GLY A 387 13.02 -11.95 -10.07
CA GLY A 387 14.25 -12.59 -9.59
C GLY A 387 15.40 -12.57 -10.59
N VAL A 388 15.15 -12.25 -11.86
CA VAL A 388 16.22 -12.14 -12.86
C VAL A 388 17.12 -10.95 -12.52
N THR A 389 18.42 -11.20 -12.49
CA THR A 389 19.48 -10.24 -12.18
C THR A 389 20.13 -9.64 -13.41
N VAL A 390 19.75 -10.06 -14.62
CA VAL A 390 20.39 -9.68 -15.90
C VAL A 390 20.66 -8.18 -15.95
N GLU A 391 21.94 -7.82 -15.99
CA GLU A 391 22.46 -6.47 -16.22
C GLU A 391 22.90 -6.38 -17.69
N GLY A 392 21.93 -6.28 -18.60
CA GLY A 392 22.24 -5.82 -19.95
C GLY A 392 22.53 -4.32 -19.95
N ILE A 393 23.35 -3.84 -20.89
CA ILE A 393 23.45 -2.40 -21.17
C ILE A 393 22.03 -1.87 -21.42
N GLY A 394 21.55 -0.97 -20.55
CA GLY A 394 20.21 -0.42 -20.67
C GLY A 394 19.09 -1.19 -19.95
N ASP A 395 19.39 -1.98 -18.91
CA ASP A 395 18.34 -2.49 -18.01
C ASP A 395 17.86 -1.40 -17.03
N HIS A 396 16.84 -0.66 -17.45
CA HIS A 396 16.22 0.39 -16.64
C HIS A 396 14.92 -0.06 -15.98
N ARG A 397 14.68 -1.35 -15.76
CA ARG A 397 13.40 -1.79 -15.14
C ARG A 397 13.30 -1.50 -13.63
N ARG A 398 14.42 -1.37 -12.92
CA ARG A 398 14.48 -1.18 -11.46
C ARG A 398 14.73 0.28 -11.09
N GLN A 399 13.72 1.00 -10.58
CA GLN A 399 14.00 2.29 -9.93
C GLN A 399 14.36 2.12 -8.46
N SER A 400 13.81 1.10 -7.79
CA SER A 400 14.14 0.77 -6.39
C SER A 400 15.64 0.52 -6.17
N LEU A 401 16.34 0.01 -7.18
CA LEU A 401 17.80 -0.24 -7.16
C LEU A 401 18.60 1.03 -6.77
N PHE A 402 18.22 2.20 -7.29
CA PHE A 402 18.91 3.46 -7.00
C PHE A 402 18.82 3.85 -5.52
N PHE A 403 17.85 3.32 -4.79
CA PHE A 403 17.65 3.57 -3.36
C PHE A 403 18.16 2.42 -2.50
N CYS A 404 18.04 1.18 -2.97
CA CYS A 404 18.50 -0.01 -2.27
C CYS A 404 20.02 0.00 -2.03
N GLY A 405 20.79 0.51 -3.01
CA GLY A 405 22.24 0.66 -2.91
C GLY A 405 23.01 -0.30 -3.82
N HIS A 406 24.29 -0.47 -3.54
CA HIS A 406 25.23 -1.20 -4.41
C HIS A 406 25.25 -2.71 -4.20
N ASP A 407 24.63 -3.22 -3.13
CA ASP A 407 24.71 -4.63 -2.76
C ASP A 407 24.08 -5.57 -3.79
N TYR A 408 24.63 -6.78 -3.93
CA TYR A 408 24.13 -7.78 -4.88
C TYR A 408 22.67 -8.16 -4.61
N GLU A 409 22.23 -8.13 -3.35
CA GLU A 409 20.84 -8.39 -2.95
C GLU A 409 19.82 -7.40 -3.53
N CYS A 410 20.28 -6.22 -3.99
CA CYS A 410 19.44 -5.22 -4.65
C CYS A 410 19.19 -5.52 -6.13
N THR A 411 19.96 -6.44 -6.73
CA THR A 411 19.94 -6.74 -8.17
C THR A 411 18.74 -7.57 -8.63
N PRO A 412 18.20 -8.55 -7.88
CA PRO A 412 17.12 -9.40 -8.36
C PRO A 412 15.86 -8.56 -8.58
N PHE A 413 15.33 -8.57 -9.81
CA PHE A 413 14.17 -7.76 -10.18
C PHE A 413 12.94 -8.11 -9.35
N ASN A 414 12.21 -7.09 -8.90
CA ASN A 414 10.90 -7.22 -8.28
C ASN A 414 10.89 -8.17 -7.06
N THR A 415 11.93 -8.12 -6.21
CA THR A 415 12.02 -8.92 -4.98
C THR A 415 11.66 -8.12 -3.73
N VAL A 416 11.19 -8.83 -2.69
CA VAL A 416 10.78 -8.20 -1.42
C VAL A 416 11.98 -7.67 -0.64
N GLY A 417 13.12 -8.36 -0.65
CA GLY A 417 14.33 -7.91 0.04
C GLY A 417 14.83 -6.56 -0.49
N ALA A 418 14.97 -6.43 -1.81
CA ALA A 418 15.36 -5.18 -2.45
C ALA A 418 14.35 -4.05 -2.19
N LEU A 419 13.05 -4.36 -2.21
CA LEU A 419 11.97 -3.41 -1.91
C LEU A 419 12.09 -2.84 -0.49
N GLU A 420 12.18 -3.70 0.52
CA GLU A 420 12.21 -3.26 1.91
C GLU A 420 13.49 -2.48 2.23
N LYS A 421 14.63 -2.89 1.66
CA LYS A 421 15.89 -2.15 1.80
C LYS A 421 15.84 -0.78 1.13
N ALA A 422 15.21 -0.67 -0.04
CA ALA A 422 14.97 0.62 -0.70
C ALA A 422 14.05 1.53 0.13
N LYS A 423 12.95 1.00 0.68
CA LYS A 423 12.04 1.77 1.57
C LYS A 423 12.76 2.26 2.81
N PHE A 424 13.55 1.39 3.43
CA PHE A 424 14.36 1.72 4.61
C PHE A 424 15.34 2.85 4.31
N ALA A 425 16.07 2.78 3.18
CA ALA A 425 16.97 3.84 2.77
C ALA A 425 16.23 5.17 2.55
N VAL A 426 15.07 5.16 1.88
CA VAL A 426 14.23 6.36 1.68
C VAL A 426 13.81 7.00 3.01
N GLU A 427 13.42 6.18 3.99
CA GLU A 427 13.00 6.68 5.31
C GLU A 427 14.15 7.26 6.13
N GLN A 428 15.32 6.62 6.10
CA GLN A 428 16.44 6.98 6.98
C GLN A 428 17.41 7.99 6.36
N GLN A 429 17.55 8.00 5.04
CA GLN A 429 18.65 8.68 4.36
C GLN A 429 18.21 9.88 3.53
N TYR A 430 17.02 9.82 2.91
CA TYR A 430 16.58 10.87 1.97
C TYR A 430 15.78 11.96 2.67
N ALA A 431 16.10 13.22 2.39
CA ALA A 431 15.30 14.36 2.86
C ALA A 431 13.93 14.37 2.17
N VAL A 432 13.92 14.38 0.84
CA VAL A 432 12.70 14.33 0.02
C VAL A 432 12.91 13.38 -1.15
N VAL A 433 11.92 12.52 -1.37
CA VAL A 433 11.77 11.73 -2.60
C VAL A 433 10.51 12.19 -3.30
N GLY A 434 10.69 12.98 -4.35
CA GLY A 434 9.61 13.55 -5.15
C GLY A 434 8.93 12.52 -6.05
N VAL A 435 7.78 12.90 -6.60
CA VAL A 435 7.02 12.12 -7.57
C VAL A 435 6.77 13.00 -8.80
N LEU A 436 7.18 12.53 -9.98
CA LEU A 436 7.04 13.29 -11.22
C LEU A 436 5.58 13.64 -11.54
N GLU A 437 4.68 12.69 -11.32
CA GLU A 437 3.24 12.86 -11.56
C GLU A 437 2.59 13.88 -10.61
N ASP A 438 3.18 14.11 -9.44
CA ASP A 438 2.73 15.06 -8.42
C ASP A 438 3.77 16.20 -8.26
N LEU A 439 4.22 16.79 -9.38
CA LEU A 439 5.35 17.73 -9.40
C LEU A 439 5.10 18.99 -8.54
N ASN A 440 3.91 19.58 -8.57
CA ASN A 440 3.59 20.76 -7.74
C ASN A 440 3.76 20.47 -6.23
N THR A 441 3.28 19.30 -5.79
CA THR A 441 3.48 18.80 -4.42
C THR A 441 4.96 18.58 -4.12
N THR A 442 5.69 17.98 -5.06
CA THR A 442 7.15 17.77 -4.96
C THR A 442 7.90 19.07 -4.75
N LEU A 443 7.63 20.09 -5.58
CA LEU A 443 8.29 21.39 -5.49
C LEU A 443 7.95 22.11 -4.18
N SER A 444 6.69 22.07 -3.74
CA SER A 444 6.27 22.65 -2.46
C SER A 444 6.96 22.00 -1.25
N VAL A 445 7.09 20.68 -1.25
CA VAL A 445 7.80 19.96 -0.18
C VAL A 445 9.29 20.29 -0.19
N LEU A 446 9.93 20.31 -1.36
CA LEU A 446 11.36 20.65 -1.46
C LEU A 446 11.67 22.06 -0.96
N GLU A 447 10.86 23.04 -1.38
CA GLU A 447 11.00 24.42 -0.92
C GLU A 447 10.90 24.54 0.60
N LYS A 448 10.03 23.74 1.24
CA LYS A 448 9.85 23.78 2.70
C LYS A 448 10.91 22.98 3.48
N TYR A 449 11.32 21.82 2.97
CA TYR A 449 12.19 20.88 3.68
C TYR A 449 13.69 21.10 3.41
N VAL A 450 14.03 21.72 2.28
CA VAL A 450 15.41 22.03 1.86
C VAL A 450 15.50 23.48 1.33
N PRO A 451 15.11 24.49 2.15
CA PRO A 451 14.93 25.87 1.67
C PRO A 451 16.22 26.49 1.12
N ARG A 452 17.39 26.21 1.71
CA ARG A 452 18.69 26.75 1.26
C ARG A 452 18.95 26.53 -0.25
N PHE A 453 18.44 25.43 -0.80
CA PHE A 453 18.62 25.06 -2.20
C PHE A 453 17.37 25.31 -3.07
N PHE A 454 16.16 25.21 -2.49
CA PHE A 454 14.91 25.18 -3.25
C PHE A 454 13.96 26.36 -2.98
N GLU A 455 14.38 27.36 -2.20
CA GLU A 455 13.61 28.59 -2.03
C GLU A 455 13.31 29.25 -3.38
N GLY A 456 12.03 29.54 -3.63
CA GLY A 456 11.57 30.15 -4.87
C GLY A 456 11.45 29.23 -6.07
N VAL A 457 11.59 27.90 -5.89
CA VAL A 457 11.51 26.93 -7.00
C VAL A 457 10.15 26.95 -7.70
N ARG A 458 9.06 27.21 -6.98
CA ARG A 458 7.71 27.27 -7.56
C ARG A 458 7.58 28.46 -8.52
N ASP A 459 8.17 29.60 -8.19
CA ASP A 459 8.17 30.79 -9.06
C ASP A 459 8.96 30.53 -10.34
N ILE A 460 10.15 29.92 -10.21
CA ILE A 460 11.00 29.56 -11.36
C ILE A 460 10.27 28.57 -12.26
N TYR A 461 9.62 27.57 -11.67
CA TYR A 461 8.88 26.58 -12.45
C TYR A 461 7.69 27.21 -13.19
N ALA A 462 6.91 28.09 -12.53
CA ALA A 462 5.78 28.76 -13.15
C ALA A 462 6.19 29.65 -14.33
N THR A 463 7.27 30.41 -14.19
CA THR A 463 7.80 31.30 -15.24
C THR A 463 8.49 30.54 -16.38
N SER A 464 8.99 29.33 -16.12
CA SER A 464 9.78 28.55 -17.08
C SER A 464 9.03 27.33 -17.66
N ALA A 465 7.76 27.14 -17.31
CA ALA A 465 7.01 25.92 -17.57
C ALA A 465 6.97 25.53 -19.07
N GLU A 466 6.75 26.50 -19.96
CA GLU A 466 6.71 26.26 -21.41
C GLU A 466 8.05 25.78 -21.99
N TYR A 467 9.15 26.31 -21.46
CA TYR A 467 10.49 25.88 -21.87
C TYR A 467 10.78 24.47 -21.32
N LEU A 468 10.50 24.24 -20.03
CA LEU A 468 10.78 22.97 -19.35
C LEU A 468 9.95 21.80 -19.89
N THR A 469 8.72 22.06 -20.34
CA THR A 469 7.87 21.05 -20.99
C THR A 469 8.40 20.61 -22.35
N LYS A 470 9.08 21.50 -23.10
CA LYS A 470 9.74 21.16 -24.37
C LYS A 470 10.95 20.25 -24.18
N ILE A 471 11.74 20.44 -23.11
CA ILE A 471 12.95 19.65 -22.83
C ILE A 471 12.66 18.14 -22.75
N ASN A 472 11.56 17.75 -22.11
CA ASN A 472 11.24 16.34 -21.87
C ASN A 472 10.35 15.71 -22.95
N LYS A 473 9.93 16.46 -23.97
CA LYS A 473 8.96 15.96 -24.94
C LYS A 473 9.64 15.03 -25.94
N ASN A 474 9.35 13.73 -25.84
CA ASN A 474 9.70 12.76 -26.86
C ASN A 474 8.55 12.64 -27.87
N ASN A 475 8.69 13.28 -29.04
CA ASN A 475 7.69 13.24 -30.12
C ASN A 475 7.53 11.83 -30.76
N PHE A 476 8.42 10.89 -30.43
CA PHE A 476 8.44 9.52 -30.95
C PHE A 476 7.84 8.51 -29.97
N LYS A 477 7.25 8.99 -28.86
CA LYS A 477 6.50 8.15 -27.91
C LYS A 477 5.01 8.13 -28.32
N PRO A 478 4.52 7.12 -29.06
CA PRO A 478 3.09 6.94 -29.27
C PRO A 478 2.36 6.61 -27.96
N PRO A 479 1.04 6.83 -27.89
CA PRO A 479 0.24 6.34 -26.78
C PRO A 479 0.27 4.81 -26.74
N VAL A 480 0.35 4.26 -25.53
CA VAL A 480 0.28 2.82 -25.26
C VAL A 480 -1.05 2.55 -24.57
N SER A 481 -1.77 1.52 -25.00
CA SER A 481 -3.05 1.06 -24.47
C SER A 481 -2.94 0.61 -23.02
N GLU A 482 -4.03 0.82 -22.28
CA GLU A 482 -4.08 0.48 -20.86
C GLU A 482 -4.01 -1.03 -20.62
N SER A 483 -4.54 -1.84 -21.55
CA SER A 483 -4.48 -3.30 -21.49
C SER A 483 -3.04 -3.82 -21.55
N VAL A 484 -2.19 -3.23 -22.41
CA VAL A 484 -0.76 -3.56 -22.49
C VAL A 484 -0.02 -3.10 -21.24
N LYS A 485 -0.31 -1.89 -20.74
CA LYS A 485 0.26 -1.42 -19.46
C LYS A 485 -0.09 -2.36 -18.32
N ASP A 486 -1.31 -2.88 -18.28
CA ASP A 486 -1.74 -3.85 -17.25
C ASP A 486 -0.99 -5.19 -17.33
N ILE A 487 -0.57 -5.63 -18.53
CA ILE A 487 0.32 -6.80 -18.66
C ILE A 487 1.65 -6.52 -17.96
N VAL A 488 2.25 -5.36 -18.22
CA VAL A 488 3.51 -4.96 -17.59
C VAL A 488 3.35 -4.77 -16.08
N ARG A 489 2.28 -4.11 -15.61
CA ARG A 489 2.02 -3.87 -14.18
C ARG A 489 1.98 -5.15 -13.35
N ARG A 490 1.46 -6.26 -13.91
CA ARG A 490 1.44 -7.57 -13.22
C ARG A 490 2.83 -8.09 -12.88
N ASN A 491 3.86 -7.67 -13.61
CA ASN A 491 5.25 -8.06 -13.39
C ASN A 491 6.06 -7.05 -12.56
N PHE A 492 5.50 -5.85 -12.27
CA PHE A 492 6.16 -4.75 -11.55
C PHE A 492 5.60 -4.54 -10.15
N THR A 493 5.00 -5.56 -9.54
CA THR A 493 4.25 -5.44 -8.27
C THR A 493 5.02 -4.70 -7.16
N ASN A 494 6.28 -5.04 -6.93
CA ASN A 494 7.13 -4.44 -5.90
C ASN A 494 7.67 -3.06 -6.32
N GLU A 495 7.96 -2.83 -7.60
CA GLU A 495 8.32 -1.49 -8.11
C GLU A 495 7.15 -0.50 -7.98
N ILE A 496 5.92 -0.96 -8.23
CA ILE A 496 4.69 -0.16 -8.03
C ILE A 496 4.49 0.10 -6.54
N GLU A 497 4.72 -0.90 -5.69
CA GLU A 497 4.64 -0.71 -4.24
C GLU A 497 5.65 0.33 -3.74
N PHE A 498 6.90 0.27 -4.21
CA PHE A 498 7.93 1.26 -3.91
C PHE A 498 7.53 2.67 -4.35
N TYR A 499 7.01 2.80 -5.57
CA TYR A 499 6.48 4.07 -6.08
C TYR A 499 5.35 4.63 -5.20
N GLN A 500 4.36 3.80 -4.85
CA GLN A 500 3.26 4.22 -4.00
C GLN A 500 3.71 4.57 -2.58
N PHE A 501 4.72 3.87 -2.05
CA PHE A 501 5.35 4.20 -0.78
C PHE A 501 5.99 5.60 -0.82
N CYS A 502 6.81 5.89 -1.83
CA CYS A 502 7.43 7.20 -2.01
C CYS A 502 6.38 8.30 -2.16
N ARG A 503 5.34 8.04 -2.96
CA ARG A 503 4.20 8.95 -3.13
C ARG A 503 3.48 9.20 -1.81
N GLN A 504 3.18 8.15 -1.04
CA GLN A 504 2.54 8.30 0.26
C GLN A 504 3.40 9.14 1.22
N ARG A 505 4.72 8.91 1.25
CA ARG A 505 5.67 9.68 2.06
C ARG A 505 5.69 11.16 1.65
N LEU A 506 5.72 11.46 0.35
CA LEU A 506 5.68 12.83 -0.17
C LEU A 506 4.40 13.55 0.28
N HIS A 507 3.24 12.91 0.13
CA HIS A 507 1.96 13.50 0.55
C HIS A 507 1.88 13.71 2.06
N LYS A 508 2.46 12.81 2.87
CA LYS A 508 2.60 13.02 4.32
C LYS A 508 3.45 14.25 4.64
N GLN A 509 4.58 14.44 3.96
CA GLN A 509 5.44 15.63 4.13
C GLN A 509 4.70 16.90 3.72
N TYR A 510 3.97 16.86 2.61
CA TYR A 510 3.16 17.99 2.15
C TYR A 510 2.09 18.37 3.19
N LEU A 511 1.34 17.38 3.69
CA LEU A 511 0.35 17.62 4.74
C LEU A 511 1.00 18.18 6.02
N ALA A 512 2.10 17.59 6.48
CA ALA A 512 2.82 18.09 7.66
C ALA A 512 3.29 19.54 7.51
N ALA A 513 3.73 19.94 6.30
CA ALA A 513 4.15 21.31 6.00
C ALA A 513 3.00 22.34 6.03
N HIS A 514 1.75 21.90 5.81
CA HIS A 514 0.57 22.76 5.73
C HIS A 514 -0.35 22.65 6.96
N LEU A 515 -0.02 21.79 7.93
CA LEU A 515 -0.71 21.74 9.21
C LEU A 515 -0.18 22.83 10.16
N PRO A 516 -1.03 23.40 11.04
CA PRO A 516 -0.56 24.28 12.10
C PRO A 516 0.43 23.51 12.98
N GLN A 517 1.69 23.93 13.02
CA GLN A 517 2.68 23.25 13.85
C GLN A 517 2.33 23.47 15.32
N ARG A 518 2.23 22.37 16.09
CA ARG A 518 2.16 22.46 17.55
C ARG A 518 3.52 22.94 18.03
N ILE A 519 3.56 24.15 18.59
CA ILE A 519 4.73 24.64 19.33
C ILE A 519 4.90 23.70 20.53
N ILE A 520 5.83 22.76 20.43
CA ILE A 520 6.31 22.01 21.58
C ILE A 520 7.31 22.96 22.24
N THR A 521 6.85 23.71 23.25
CA THR A 521 7.75 24.39 24.17
C THR A 521 8.50 23.31 24.93
N ASP A 522 9.82 23.22 24.72
CA ASP A 522 10.72 22.42 25.54
C ASP A 522 10.72 22.98 26.97
N SER A 523 9.74 22.59 27.78
CA SER A 523 9.72 22.86 29.21
C SER A 523 10.49 21.76 29.93
N ALA A 524 11.83 21.85 29.95
CA ALA A 524 12.67 21.09 30.88
C ALA A 524 14.12 21.63 30.96
N HIS A 525 14.33 22.73 31.68
CA HIS A 525 15.51 22.92 32.55
C HIS A 525 15.36 24.23 33.35
N GLN A 526 14.78 24.15 34.54
CA GLN A 526 15.16 25.04 35.64
C GLN A 526 16.13 24.26 36.52
N PRO A 527 17.42 24.64 36.61
CA PRO A 527 18.27 24.15 37.67
C PRO A 527 17.80 24.78 38.98
N GLY A 528 17.45 23.94 39.95
CA GLY A 528 17.26 24.37 41.32
C GLY A 528 18.58 24.95 41.84
N LEU A 529 18.55 26.21 42.26
CA LEU A 529 19.57 26.77 43.13
C LEU A 529 19.09 26.58 44.56
N GLY A 530 19.82 25.72 45.26
CA GLY A 530 19.77 25.56 46.72
C GLY A 530 20.18 26.84 47.44
N GLY A 531 19.81 26.89 48.72
CA GLY A 531 19.83 28.10 49.53
C GLY A 531 21.20 28.63 49.95
N ASN A 532 21.14 29.86 50.44
CA ASN A 532 21.59 30.27 51.78
C ASN A 532 20.62 31.32 52.30
#